data_AF-A0A432FCU0-F1
#
_entry.id   AF-A0A432FCU0-F1
#
_cell.length_a   1.000
_cell.length_b   1.000
_cell.length_c   1.000
_cell.angle_alpha   90.00
_cell.angle_beta   90.00
_cell.angle_gamma   90.00
#
_symmetry.space_group_name_H-M   'P 1'
#
loop_
_entity.id
_entity.type
_entity.pdbx_description
1 polymer ?
#
loop_
_entity_poly.entity_id
_entity_poly.type
_entity_poly.pdbx_seq_one_letter_code
_entity_poly.pdbx_strand_id
1 'polypeptide(L)'
;MKKPIFLQAVIVSLLAVAAGCMTTGARRGQAVAPADYDETIRVACVGDSITFGAGIKDRKNDNYPVVLGRSLGERFEVRNFGVSGATLLKDGDLSYWKTPAFKATPAR
;
A
#
# COMPACT_ATOMS: atom_id res chain seq x y z
N MET A 1 -32.68 -23.52 45.38
CA MET A 1 -32.09 -24.44 44.37
C MET A 1 -32.67 -24.15 42.99
N LYS A 2 -32.12 -23.17 42.25
CA LYS A 2 -32.22 -23.04 40.79
C LYS A 2 -30.88 -22.47 40.31
N LYS A 3 -30.26 -23.22 39.42
CA LYS A 3 -28.82 -23.30 39.13
C LYS A 3 -28.28 -22.09 38.33
N PRO A 4 -26.95 -21.88 38.30
CA PRO A 4 -26.25 -20.70 37.75
C PRO A 4 -26.20 -20.71 36.22
N ILE A 5 -27.37 -20.82 35.58
CA ILE A 5 -27.50 -20.93 34.13
C ILE A 5 -27.27 -19.57 33.46
N PHE A 6 -27.68 -18.48 34.11
CA PHE A 6 -27.52 -17.12 33.58
C PHE A 6 -26.06 -16.65 33.55
N LEU A 7 -25.24 -17.06 34.52
CA LEU A 7 -23.83 -16.65 34.60
C LEU A 7 -22.95 -17.40 33.59
N GLN A 8 -23.27 -18.67 33.30
CA GLN A 8 -22.59 -19.43 32.25
C GLN A 8 -22.90 -18.90 30.85
N ALA A 9 -24.14 -18.45 30.61
CA ALA A 9 -24.54 -17.90 29.31
C ALA A 9 -23.75 -16.64 28.92
N VAL A 10 -23.44 -15.75 29.88
CA VAL A 10 -22.66 -14.52 29.62
C VAL A 10 -21.19 -14.82 29.30
N ILE A 11 -20.59 -15.81 29.96
CA ILE A 11 -19.19 -16.21 29.73
C ILE A 11 -19.03 -16.86 28.35
N VAL A 12 -20.01 -17.67 27.91
CA VAL A 12 -20.00 -18.29 26.57
C VAL A 12 -20.16 -17.23 25.47
N SER A 13 -20.93 -16.17 25.72
CA SER A 13 -21.06 -15.03 24.79
C SER A 13 -19.77 -14.20 24.66
N LEU A 14 -19.02 -14.03 25.75
CA LEU A 14 -17.73 -13.32 25.74
C LEU A 14 -16.62 -14.10 25.02
N LEU A 15 -16.65 -15.44 25.08
CA LEU A 15 -15.73 -16.30 24.33
C LEU A 15 -16.04 -16.34 22.82
N ALA A 16 -17.32 -16.22 22.43
CA ALA A 16 -17.71 -16.21 21.02
C ALA A 16 -17.27 -14.95 20.25
N VAL A 17 -17.08 -13.82 20.95
CA VAL A 17 -16.55 -12.58 20.34
C VAL A 17 -15.05 -12.70 20.03
N ALA A 18 -14.29 -13.52 20.77
CA ALA A 18 -12.87 -13.75 20.50
C ALA A 18 -12.60 -14.64 19.27
N ALA A 19 -13.59 -15.44 18.84
CA ALA A 19 -13.49 -16.28 17.64
C ALA A 19 -13.89 -15.54 16.33
N GLY A 20 -14.45 -14.33 16.43
CA GLY A 20 -14.96 -13.57 15.29
C GLY A 20 -13.91 -12.85 14.43
N CYS A 21 -12.63 -12.85 14.82
CA CYS A 21 -11.55 -12.17 14.08
C CYS A 21 -10.83 -13.02 13.03
N MET A 22 -11.35 -14.20 12.68
CA MET A 22 -10.82 -14.97 11.55
C MET A 22 -11.70 -14.78 10.34
N THR A 23 -11.64 -13.58 9.75
CA THR A 23 -11.95 -13.42 8.34
C THR A 23 -10.92 -14.24 7.55
N THR A 24 -11.24 -15.51 7.34
CA THR A 24 -10.74 -16.28 6.20
C THR A 24 -11.39 -15.73 4.92
N GLY A 25 -11.29 -14.42 4.72
CA GLY A 25 -11.43 -13.84 3.39
C GLY A 25 -10.28 -14.43 2.61
N ALA A 26 -10.59 -15.34 1.68
CA ALA A 26 -9.63 -15.88 0.73
C ALA A 26 -8.70 -14.74 0.30
N ARG A 27 -7.42 -14.84 0.66
CA ARG A 27 -6.43 -13.81 0.30
C ARG A 27 -6.55 -13.64 -1.21
N ARG A 28 -7.14 -12.54 -1.69
CA ARG A 28 -6.93 -12.09 -3.06
C ARG A 28 -5.41 -11.98 -3.16
N GLY A 29 -4.80 -12.91 -3.88
CA GLY A 29 -3.37 -13.19 -3.79
C GLY A 29 -2.57 -11.93 -4.02
N GLN A 30 -2.13 -11.29 -2.94
CA GLN A 30 -1.24 -10.15 -3.04
C GLN A 30 0.10 -10.71 -3.48
N ALA A 31 0.59 -10.24 -4.63
CA ALA A 31 1.82 -10.75 -5.24
C ALA A 31 3.05 -10.61 -4.35
N VAL A 32 2.98 -9.75 -3.32
CA VAL A 32 4.02 -9.52 -2.33
C VAL A 32 3.42 -9.73 -0.95
N ALA A 33 3.89 -10.74 -0.22
CA ALA A 33 3.53 -10.94 1.18
C ALA A 33 4.60 -10.30 2.08
N PRO A 34 4.27 -9.27 2.90
CA PRO A 34 5.27 -8.59 3.71
C PRO A 34 6.00 -9.47 4.73
N ALA A 35 5.39 -10.59 5.12
CA ALA A 35 6.00 -11.54 6.04
C ALA A 35 7.22 -12.26 5.45
N ASP A 36 7.37 -12.28 4.12
CA ASP A 36 8.44 -12.99 3.42
C ASP A 36 9.73 -12.16 3.28
N TYR A 37 9.73 -10.93 3.84
CA TYR A 37 10.84 -9.99 3.74
C TYR A 37 11.23 -9.52 5.14
N ASP A 38 12.52 -9.53 5.45
CA ASP A 38 13.04 -9.01 6.73
C ASP A 38 13.17 -7.47 6.69
N GLU A 39 13.46 -6.92 5.52
CA GLU A 39 13.66 -5.49 5.29
C GLU A 39 12.35 -4.78 4.89
N THR A 40 12.38 -3.44 4.93
CA THR A 40 11.31 -2.60 4.37
C THR A 40 11.19 -2.81 2.87
N ILE A 41 9.96 -3.05 2.40
CA ILE A 41 9.68 -3.26 0.98
C ILE A 41 9.59 -1.89 0.30
N ARG A 42 10.49 -1.62 -0.63
CA ARG A 42 10.52 -0.34 -1.34
C ARG A 42 9.73 -0.42 -2.64
N VAL A 43 8.87 0.57 -2.89
CA VAL A 43 8.06 0.72 -4.11
C VAL A 43 8.39 2.05 -4.76
N ALA A 44 8.93 1.99 -5.98
CA ALA A 44 9.13 3.16 -6.81
C ALA A 44 7.95 3.34 -7.77
N CYS A 45 7.14 4.37 -7.55
CA CYS A 45 6.10 4.77 -8.50
C CYS A 45 6.73 5.61 -9.61
N VAL A 46 6.87 5.02 -10.79
CA VAL A 46 7.48 5.63 -11.98
C VAL A 46 6.40 5.95 -13.01
N GLY A 47 6.43 7.14 -13.59
CA GLY A 47 5.48 7.53 -14.63
C GLY A 47 5.51 9.01 -14.97
N ASP A 48 4.39 9.49 -15.51
CA ASP A 48 4.24 10.84 -16.04
C ASP A 48 3.51 11.78 -15.05
N SER A 49 2.67 12.69 -15.59
CA SER A 49 1.87 13.65 -14.85
C SER A 49 0.90 13.00 -13.86
N ILE A 50 0.36 11.82 -14.17
CA ILE A 50 -0.55 11.10 -13.28
C ILE A 50 0.20 10.65 -12.02
N THR A 51 1.41 10.12 -12.20
CA THR A 51 2.26 9.70 -11.09
C THR A 51 2.77 10.91 -10.31
N PHE A 52 3.21 11.97 -11.01
CA PHE A 52 3.63 13.21 -10.37
C PHE A 52 2.53 13.84 -9.49
N GLY A 53 1.26 13.65 -9.88
CA GLY A 53 0.09 14.25 -9.24
C GLY A 53 -0.27 15.62 -9.82
N ALA A 54 -0.12 15.80 -11.14
CA ALA A 54 -0.48 17.05 -11.80
C ALA A 54 -1.99 17.33 -11.64
N GLY A 55 -2.35 18.58 -11.31
CA GLY A 55 -3.74 18.99 -11.09
C GLY A 55 -4.32 18.63 -9.72
N ILE A 56 -3.61 17.89 -8.87
CA ILE A 56 -4.04 17.60 -7.51
C ILE A 56 -3.78 18.84 -6.63
N LYS A 57 -4.84 19.34 -5.97
CA LYS A 57 -4.79 20.56 -5.15
C LYS A 57 -3.79 20.43 -3.99
N ASP A 58 -3.92 19.38 -3.18
CA ASP A 58 -2.93 19.03 -2.16
C ASP A 58 -2.06 17.87 -2.68
N ARG A 59 -1.25 18.16 -3.70
CA ARG A 59 -0.37 17.18 -4.30
C ARG A 59 0.52 16.48 -3.27
N LYS A 60 0.95 17.16 -2.21
CA LYS A 60 1.83 16.57 -1.19
C LYS A 60 1.17 15.39 -0.49
N ASN A 61 -0.14 15.43 -0.29
CA ASN A 61 -0.87 14.45 0.51
C ASN A 61 -1.77 13.53 -0.30
N ASP A 62 -2.17 13.93 -1.52
CA ASP A 62 -3.26 13.27 -2.25
C ASP A 62 -2.85 12.67 -3.60
N ASN A 63 -1.56 12.71 -3.97
CA ASN A 63 -1.07 11.96 -5.12
C ASN A 63 -1.17 10.45 -4.88
N TYR A 64 -1.45 9.66 -5.93
CA TYR A 64 -1.71 8.23 -5.75
C TYR A 64 -0.53 7.48 -5.10
N PRO A 65 0.76 7.80 -5.35
CA PRO A 65 1.86 7.16 -4.62
C PRO A 65 1.79 7.35 -3.10
N VAL A 66 1.40 8.54 -2.63
CA VAL A 66 1.22 8.81 -1.19
C VAL A 66 0.03 8.03 -0.63
N VAL A 67 -1.10 8.02 -1.33
CA VAL A 67 -2.29 7.24 -0.94
C VAL A 67 -1.96 5.75 -0.91
N LEU A 68 -1.25 5.24 -1.91
CA LEU A 68 -0.79 3.85 -2.00
C LEU A 68 0.07 3.47 -0.80
N GLY A 69 1.02 4.32 -0.41
CA GLY A 69 1.85 4.08 0.79
C GLY A 69 1.02 3.92 2.06
N ARG A 70 0.02 4.78 2.26
CA ARG A 70 -0.91 4.66 3.40
C ARG A 70 -1.72 3.37 3.34
N SER A 71 -2.17 2.95 2.15
CA SER A 71 -2.96 1.74 1.97
C SER A 71 -2.14 0.45 2.15
N LEU A 72 -0.87 0.45 1.76
CA LEU A 72 0.02 -0.71 1.90
C LEU A 72 0.55 -0.89 3.33
N GLY A 73 0.65 0.20 4.09
CA GLY A 73 1.06 0.19 5.49
C GLY A 73 2.58 0.20 5.69
N GLU A 74 2.99 0.16 6.96
CA GLU A 74 4.33 0.50 7.42
C GLU A 74 5.46 -0.39 6.89
N ARG A 75 5.13 -1.60 6.41
CA ARG A 75 6.11 -2.51 5.79
C ARG A 75 6.57 -2.03 4.42
N PHE A 76 5.89 -1.04 3.84
CA PHE A 76 6.19 -0.51 2.53
C PHE A 76 6.66 0.94 2.59
N GLU A 77 7.78 1.20 1.94
CA GLU A 77 8.23 2.55 1.62
C GLU A 77 7.87 2.86 0.16
N VAL A 78 6.85 3.68 -0.05
CA VAL A 78 6.40 4.09 -1.39
C VAL A 78 6.93 5.48 -1.70
N ARG A 79 7.64 5.63 -2.82
CA ARG A 79 8.19 6.92 -3.27
C ARG A 79 7.71 7.25 -4.69
N ASN A 80 7.44 8.53 -4.89
CA ASN A 80 6.98 9.09 -6.16
C ASN A 80 8.17 9.57 -7.00
N PHE A 81 8.34 8.98 -8.19
CA PHE A 81 9.34 9.37 -9.18
C PHE A 81 8.69 9.89 -10.48
N GLY A 82 7.41 10.28 -10.44
CA GLY A 82 6.70 10.78 -11.61
C GLY A 82 7.28 12.08 -12.16
N VAL A 83 7.34 12.20 -13.49
CA VAL A 83 7.78 13.42 -14.19
C VAL A 83 6.73 13.82 -15.22
N SER A 84 6.03 14.94 -14.99
CA SER A 84 4.98 15.42 -15.89
C SER A 84 5.43 15.51 -17.35
N GLY A 85 4.64 14.92 -18.24
CA GLY A 85 4.90 14.91 -19.69
C GLY A 85 5.97 13.90 -20.14
N ALA A 86 6.56 13.12 -19.23
CA ALA A 86 7.57 12.14 -19.60
C ALA A 86 6.97 10.96 -20.39
N THR A 87 7.76 10.41 -21.30
CA THR A 87 7.42 9.32 -22.20
C THR A 87 8.34 8.13 -21.95
N LEU A 88 7.86 6.93 -22.27
CA LEU A 88 8.62 5.69 -22.03
C LEU A 88 9.79 5.48 -22.99
N LEU A 89 9.72 6.01 -24.22
CA LEU A 89 10.73 5.74 -25.24
C LEU A 89 12.06 6.42 -24.88
N LYS A 90 13.17 5.70 -25.08
CA LYS A 90 14.52 6.25 -24.87
C LYS A 90 14.79 7.45 -25.77
N ASP A 91 14.28 7.37 -27.00
CA ASP A 91 14.40 8.39 -28.05
C ASP A 91 13.01 8.86 -28.51
N GLY A 92 12.20 9.32 -27.55
CA GLY A 92 10.97 10.09 -27.77
C GLY A 92 11.10 11.51 -27.23
N ASP A 93 10.02 12.30 -27.31
CA ASP A 93 9.97 13.72 -26.93
C ASP A 93 10.64 14.02 -25.57
N LEU A 94 9.95 13.69 -24.47
CA LEU A 94 10.51 13.80 -23.12
C LEU A 94 10.80 12.39 -22.59
N SER A 95 11.90 11.78 -23.03
CA SER A 95 12.31 10.45 -22.57
C SER A 95 12.53 10.39 -21.05
N TYR A 96 11.75 9.56 -20.35
CA TYR A 96 11.88 9.38 -18.89
C TYR A 96 13.28 8.90 -18.50
N TRP A 97 13.93 8.08 -19.34
CA TRP A 97 15.28 7.56 -19.15
C TRP A 97 16.35 8.65 -18.97
N LYS A 98 16.11 9.84 -19.53
CA LYS A 98 17.05 10.98 -19.47
C LYS A 98 16.77 11.89 -18.26
N THR A 99 15.69 11.63 -17.51
CA THR A 99 15.30 12.47 -16.37
C THR A 99 16.16 12.20 -15.13
N PRO A 100 16.31 13.19 -14.22
CA PRO A 100 16.92 12.97 -12.91
C PRO A 100 16.17 11.91 -12.08
N ALA A 101 14.84 11.83 -12.22
CA ALA A 101 14.01 10.87 -11.49
C ALA A 101 14.37 9.41 -11.84
N PHE A 102 14.66 9.11 -13.12
CA PHE A 102 15.15 7.79 -13.52
C PHE A 102 16.48 7.43 -12.83
N LYS A 103 17.43 8.37 -12.74
CA LYS A 103 18.71 8.17 -12.07
C LYS A 103 18.58 8.03 -10.55
N ALA A 104 17.63 8.75 -9.96
CA ALA A 104 17.35 8.72 -8.52
C ALA A 104 16.51 7.51 -8.08
N THR A 105 15.87 6.81 -9.04
CA THR A 105 15.18 5.56 -8.77
C THR A 105 16.24 4.51 -8.44
N PRO A 106 16.25 3.91 -7.23
CA PRO A 106 17.27 2.94 -6.85
C PRO A 106 17.25 1.75 -7.80
N ALA A 107 18.39 1.44 -8.42
CA ALA A 107 18.59 0.14 -9.05
C ALA A 107 18.64 -0.93 -7.95
N ARG A 108 18.09 -2.11 -8.25
CA ARG A 108 18.02 -3.25 -7.32
C ARG A 108 19.40 -3.65 -6.83
#